data_AF-A0A0F9I9N2-F1
#
_entry.id   AF-A0A0F9I9N2-F1
#
_cell.length_a   1.000
_cell.length_b   1.000
_cell.length_c   1.000
_cell.angle_alpha   90.00
_cell.angle_beta   90.00
_cell.angle_gamma   90.00
#
_symmetry.space_group_name_H-M   'P 1'
#
loop_
_entity.id
_entity.type
_entity.pdbx_description
1 polymer ?
#
loop_
_entity_poly.entity_id
_entity_poly.type
_entity_poly.pdbx_seq_one_letter_code
_entity_poly.pdbx_strand_id
1 'polypeptide(L)' 'YSLIRNQSDEATSLGFSAQDVKVFFPHLVSESNLQIGKLRMDKAGMVPVLWQIVKQLKNRIVALEAAP' A
#
# COMPACT_ATOMS: atom_id res chain seq x y z
N TYR A 1 -4.92 41.45 1.80
CA TYR A 1 -4.18 40.27 2.29
C TYR A 1 -4.34 39.13 1.30
N SER A 2 -3.38 38.96 0.40
CA SER A 2 -3.33 37.83 -0.53
C SER A 2 -2.53 36.71 0.11
N LEU A 3 -3.15 35.54 0.28
CA LEU A 3 -2.46 34.34 0.72
C LEU A 3 -1.57 33.84 -0.43
N ILE A 4 -0.26 34.06 -0.30
CA ILE A 4 0.75 33.41 -1.13
C ILE A 4 0.62 31.91 -0.84
N ARG A 5 0.08 31.16 -1.79
CA ARG A 5 0.11 29.68 -1.74
C ARG A 5 1.57 29.28 -1.90
N ASN A 6 2.21 28.89 -0.80
CA ASN A 6 3.52 28.27 -0.84
C ASN A 6 3.48 27.11 -1.84
N GLN A 7 4.43 27.17 -2.76
CA GLN A 7 4.87 26.12 -3.68
C GLN A 7 4.58 24.73 -3.11
N SER A 8 3.83 23.93 -3.86
CA SER A 8 3.65 22.52 -3.55
C SER A 8 4.99 21.82 -3.74
N ASP A 9 5.73 21.64 -2.65
CA ASP A 9 6.65 20.51 -2.53
C ASP A 9 5.78 19.26 -2.73
N GLU A 10 5.75 18.72 -3.94
CA GLU A 10 5.16 17.42 -4.21
C GLU A 10 5.95 16.38 -3.42
N ALA A 11 5.51 16.14 -2.18
CA ALA A 11 6.00 15.03 -1.38
C ALA A 11 5.77 13.76 -2.20
N THR A 12 6.86 13.22 -2.75
CA THR A 12 6.81 11.99 -3.54
C THR A 12 6.32 10.88 -2.62
N SER A 13 5.04 10.53 -2.74
CA SER A 13 4.44 9.51 -1.89
C SER A 13 4.60 8.14 -2.53
N LEU A 14 5.35 7.25 -1.87
CA LEU A 14 5.40 5.84 -2.23
C LEU A 14 4.21 5.09 -1.62
N GLY A 15 3.58 4.23 -2.40
CA GLY A 15 2.43 3.45 -1.95
C GLY A 15 1.89 2.51 -3.02
N PHE A 16 0.79 1.85 -2.68
CA PHE A 16 0.07 0.93 -3.57
C PHE A 16 -1.21 1.58 -4.10
N SER A 17 -1.59 1.19 -5.31
CA SER A 17 -2.89 1.50 -5.90
C SER A 17 -4.00 0.76 -5.14
N ALA A 18 -5.03 1.49 -4.70
CA ALA A 18 -6.16 0.87 -4.00
C ALA A 18 -6.95 -0.08 -4.90
N GLN A 19 -6.98 0.17 -6.21
CA GLN A 19 -7.61 -0.70 -7.20
C GLN A 19 -6.89 -2.04 -7.28
N ASP A 20 -5.56 -2.03 -7.36
CA ASP A 20 -4.77 -3.26 -7.43
C ASP A 20 -4.87 -4.06 -6.13
N VAL A 21 -4.80 -3.35 -4.99
CA VAL A 21 -4.97 -3.99 -3.68
C VAL A 21 -6.35 -4.61 -3.54
N LYS A 22 -7.41 -3.98 -4.09
CA LYS A 22 -8.76 -4.54 -4.03
C LYS A 22 -8.88 -5.87 -4.77
N VAL A 23 -8.07 -6.11 -5.80
CA VAL A 23 -8.07 -7.38 -6.55
C VAL A 23 -7.57 -8.55 -5.69
N PHE A 24 -6.51 -8.33 -4.90
CA PHE A 24 -5.86 -9.39 -4.12
C PHE A 24 -6.29 -9.44 -2.65
N PHE A 25 -6.56 -8.27 -2.06
CA PHE A 25 -6.90 -8.08 -0.65
C PHE A 25 -8.13 -7.15 -0.51
N PRO A 26 -9.32 -7.59 -0.98
CA PRO A 26 -10.52 -6.76 -1.01
C PRO A 26 -10.94 -6.26 0.37
N HIS A 27 -10.66 -7.02 1.43
CA HIS A 27 -10.96 -6.64 2.81
C HIS A 27 -10.13 -5.45 3.33
N LEU A 28 -9.03 -5.10 2.65
CA LEU A 28 -8.20 -3.95 2.97
C LEU A 28 -8.64 -2.68 2.25
N VAL A 29 -9.68 -2.74 1.41
CA VAL A 29 -10.13 -1.60 0.60
C VAL A 29 -11.61 -1.36 0.79
N SER A 30 -11.97 -0.14 1.17
CA SER A 30 -13.34 0.32 1.29
C SER A 30 -13.60 1.51 0.39
N GLU A 31 -14.86 1.84 0.17
CA GLU A 31 -15.22 3.16 -0.35
C GLU A 31 -14.78 4.24 0.65
N SER A 32 -14.41 5.40 0.13
CA SER A 32 -13.99 6.54 0.94
C SER A 32 -15.20 7.29 1.48
N ASN A 33 -15.30 7.37 2.79
CA ASN A 33 -16.30 8.21 3.47
C ASN A 33 -16.06 9.71 3.27
N LEU A 34 -14.89 10.11 2.75
CA LEU A 34 -14.50 11.50 2.55
C LEU A 34 -14.76 11.99 1.12
N GLN A 35 -14.81 11.06 0.15
CA GLN A 35 -14.99 11.43 -1.26
C GLN A 35 -15.68 10.29 -2.01
N ILE A 36 -16.90 10.58 -2.49
CA ILE A 36 -17.74 9.62 -3.23
C ILE A 36 -17.00 9.13 -4.47
N GLY A 37 -17.05 7.82 -4.71
CA GLY A 37 -16.43 7.16 -5.87
C GLY A 37 -14.91 7.02 -5.77
N LYS A 38 -14.30 7.33 -4.62
CA LYS A 38 -12.89 7.03 -4.37
C LYS A 38 -12.76 5.85 -3.41
N LEU A 39 -11.76 5.01 -3.68
CA LEU A 39 -11.36 3.93 -2.79
C LEU A 39 -10.40 4.44 -1.72
N ARG A 40 -10.48 3.86 -0.54
CA ARG A 40 -9.56 4.06 0.57
C ARG A 40 -9.01 2.71 1.00
N MET A 41 -7.69 2.66 1.21
CA MET A 41 -7.00 1.48 1.71
C MET A 41 -6.79 1.57 3.22
N ASP A 42 -7.01 0.47 3.92
CA ASP A 42 -6.56 0.26 5.29
C ASP A 42 -5.04 0.00 5.31
N LYS A 43 -4.29 1.08 5.53
CA LYS A 43 -2.83 1.03 5.63
C LYS A 43 -2.34 0.23 6.83
N ALA A 44 -3.10 0.23 7.94
CA ALA A 44 -2.70 -0.49 9.14
C ALA A 44 -2.88 -2.00 8.93
N GLY A 45 -4.01 -2.42 8.35
CA GLY A 45 -4.27 -3.81 7.97
C GLY A 45 -3.31 -4.36 6.90
N MET A 46 -2.68 -3.49 6.11
CA MET A 46 -1.66 -3.89 5.12
C MET A 46 -0.33 -4.34 5.77
N VAL A 47 0.03 -3.82 6.94
CA VAL A 47 1.29 -4.16 7.63
C VAL A 47 1.47 -5.66 7.86
N PRO A 48 0.52 -6.40 8.46
CA PRO A 48 0.66 -7.84 8.66
C PRO A 48 0.75 -8.63 7.35
N VAL A 49 0.10 -8.16 6.27
CA VAL A 49 0.19 -8.78 4.94
C VAL A 49 1.62 -8.67 4.40
N LEU A 50 2.20 -7.46 4.42
CA LEU A 50 3.58 -7.24 4.00
C LEU A 50 4.56 -8.06 4.82
N TRP A 51 4.35 -8.15 6.14
CA TRP A 51 5.18 -8.96 7.02
C TRP A 51 5.20 -10.44 6.64
N GLN A 52 4.02 -11.02 6.38
CA GLN A 52 3.91 -12.41 5.95
C GLN A 52 4.57 -12.66 4.60
N ILE A 53 4.37 -11.76 3.64
CA ILE A 53 4.99 -11.85 2.31
C ILE A 53 6.52 -11.81 2.43
N VAL A 54 7.07 -10.89 3.22
CA VAL A 54 8.52 -10.80 3.43
C VAL A 54 9.07 -12.07 4.08
N LYS A 55 8.37 -12.66 5.06
CA LYS A 55 8.74 -13.96 5.64
C LYS A 55 8.75 -15.08 4.58
N GLN A 56 7.70 -15.17 3.77
CA GLN A 56 7.61 -16.20 2.73
C GLN A 56 8.70 -16.03 1.66
N LEU A 57 8.98 -14.79 1.24
CA LEU A 57 10.05 -14.50 0.28
C LEU A 57 11.42 -14.90 0.84
N LYS A 58 11.73 -14.55 2.09
CA LYS A 58 12.97 -14.98 2.76
C LYS A 58 13.11 -16.50 2.77
N ASN A 59 12.06 -17.21 3.14
CA ASN A 59 12.09 -18.68 3.16
C ASN A 59 12.30 -19.28 1.75
N ARG A 60 11.69 -18.68 0.72
CA ARG A 60 11.89 -19.12 -0.68
C ARG A 60 13.30 -18.86 -1.17
N ILE A 61 13.90 -17.73 -0.82
CA ILE A 61 15.30 -17.41 -1.16
C ILE A 61 16.23 -18.45 -0.52
N VAL A 62 16.08 -18.70 0.77
CA VAL A 62 16.89 -19.72 1.48
C VAL A 62 16.73 -21.10 0.83
N ALA A 63 15.51 -21.49 0.46
CA ALA A 63 15.26 -22.76 -0.21
C ALA A 63 15.92 -22.85 -1.60
N LEU A 64 15.97 -21.74 -2.34
CA LEU A 64 16.63 -21.67 -3.65
C LEU A 64 18.15 -21.68 -3.54
N GLU A 65 18.71 -21.00 -2.53
CA GLU A 65 20.16 -21.00 -2.26
C GLU A 65 20.66 -22.35 -1.74
N ALA A 66 19.79 -23.12 -1.08
CA ALA A 66 20.09 -24.47 -0.60
C ALA A 66 19.84 -25.57 -1.63
N ALA A 67 19.27 -25.25 -2.80
CA ALA A 67 19.09 -26.20 -3.88
C ALA A 67 20.44 -26.43 -4.60
N PRO A 68 20.86 -27.70 -4.81
CA PRO A 68 22.16 -28.03 -5.42
C PRO A 68 22.26 -27.67 -6.91
#